data_AF-A0AAV8UPR9-F1
#
_entry.id   AF-A0AAV8UPR9-F1
#
_cell.length_a   1.000
_cell.length_b   1.000
_cell.length_c   1.000
_cell.angle_alpha   90.00
_cell.angle_beta   90.00
_cell.angle_gamma   90.00
#
_symmetry.space_group_name_H-M   'P 1'
#
loop_
_entity.id
_entity.type
_entity.pdbx_description
1 polymer ?
#
loop_
_entity_poly.entity_id
_entity_poly.type
_entity_poly.pdbx_seq_one_letter_code
_entity_poly.pdbx_strand_id
1 'polypeptide(L)'
;MAEKDEPADEILQGLFQCVICFDGVVEPKLCTACGTCFCRACVEKWLEQKSSCPLCRAPVVLQNLGSGRLIEEVTQKIKRLLSEPESRCTKHNLEISYYDETDCSFVCPECALLCPERRGHVFRKVGQLKAELRKEIQSTLEEIDFWIESWKSQLRGIRQKSDKVLINSLDGIEQTTEVIGSQISRDHEEYTTSLRTQDQDLNYLNAWATNSISMIKYDVESGVEVDLGSSEADIRENLAEILSKVKATAKANTETLATSFDTYQEGMFQSFVSKTFTMRLDSSSPDGMEKSILSEPLMVFGLEWRLRIRYYLSDDGSDSKLPFGVFLTLSESTVDLEEVQFEYSVELLGAPVHNFSFRNTARFRRGDSWGVDAARTVSMYSCDKL
;
A
#
# COMPACT_ATOMS: atom_id res chain seq x y z
N MET A 1 59.99 -41.19 15.84
CA MET A 1 59.72 -40.96 14.40
C MET A 1 60.35 -39.62 14.09
N ALA A 2 61.31 -39.57 13.17
CA ALA A 2 62.02 -38.35 12.83
C ALA A 2 61.02 -37.34 12.24
N GLU A 3 60.87 -36.18 12.89
CA GLU A 3 60.27 -35.00 12.27
C GLU A 3 61.12 -34.69 11.03
N LYS A 4 60.53 -34.83 9.84
CA LYS A 4 61.17 -34.34 8.62
C LYS A 4 61.04 -32.83 8.66
N ASP A 5 62.15 -32.14 8.78
CA ASP A 5 62.20 -30.68 8.60
C ASP A 5 61.65 -30.33 7.21
N GLU A 6 60.51 -29.65 7.20
CA GLU A 6 59.86 -29.14 5.99
C GLU A 6 60.73 -27.97 5.46
N PRO A 7 61.13 -27.98 4.17
CA PRO A 7 62.06 -26.98 3.64
C PRO A 7 61.50 -25.57 3.80
N ALA A 8 62.37 -24.61 4.13
CA ALA A 8 62.00 -23.22 4.44
C ALA A 8 61.09 -22.55 3.39
N ASP A 9 61.24 -22.94 2.12
CA ASP A 9 60.42 -22.44 1.02
C ASP A 9 58.97 -22.97 1.05
N GLU A 10 58.72 -24.20 1.52
CA GLU A 10 57.35 -24.75 1.69
C GLU A 10 56.60 -24.03 2.82
N ILE A 11 57.27 -23.78 3.95
CA ILE A 11 56.71 -23.02 5.08
C ILE A 11 56.34 -21.59 4.63
N LEU A 12 57.24 -20.94 3.89
CA LEU A 12 57.02 -19.58 3.39
C LEU A 12 55.93 -19.49 2.32
N GLN A 13 55.81 -20.51 1.46
CA GLN A 13 54.69 -20.63 0.52
C GLN A 13 53.35 -20.79 1.26
N GLY A 14 53.33 -21.51 2.38
CA GLY A 14 52.13 -21.63 3.23
C GLY A 14 51.73 -20.34 3.95
N LEU A 15 52.70 -19.47 4.29
CA LEU A 15 52.44 -18.20 4.96
C LEU A 15 52.03 -17.07 4.01
N PHE A 16 52.62 -17.03 2.81
CA PHE A 16 52.41 -15.95 1.84
C PHE A 16 52.20 -16.52 0.43
N GLN A 17 50.98 -16.97 0.17
CA GLN A 17 50.54 -17.50 -1.12
C GLN A 17 49.77 -16.47 -1.94
N CYS A 18 50.05 -16.38 -3.24
CA CYS A 18 49.24 -15.59 -4.14
C CYS A 18 47.95 -16.33 -4.49
N VAL A 19 46.78 -15.74 -4.25
CA VAL A 19 45.47 -16.38 -4.55
C VAL A 19 45.16 -16.50 -6.05
N ILE A 20 46.03 -15.99 -6.93
CA ILE A 20 45.86 -16.08 -8.40
C ILE A 20 46.65 -17.27 -8.96
N CYS A 21 47.95 -17.34 -8.68
CA CYS A 21 48.82 -18.41 -9.18
C CYS A 21 49.00 -19.58 -8.20
N PHE A 22 48.60 -19.41 -6.94
CA PHE A 22 48.79 -20.38 -5.86
C PHE A 22 50.25 -20.71 -5.52
N ASP A 23 51.19 -19.89 -6.00
CA ASP A 23 52.60 -19.98 -5.63
C ASP A 23 52.96 -18.93 -4.56
N GLY A 24 54.18 -19.05 -4.03
CA GLY A 24 54.77 -18.03 -3.16
C GLY A 24 54.84 -16.67 -3.84
N VAL A 25 54.54 -15.60 -3.09
CA VAL A 25 54.41 -14.27 -3.69
C VAL A 25 55.75 -13.68 -4.16
N VAL A 26 55.80 -13.21 -5.40
CA VAL A 26 56.94 -12.48 -6.00
C VAL A 26 56.57 -11.00 -6.19
N GLU A 27 57.43 -10.09 -5.72
CA GLU A 27 57.16 -8.64 -5.69
C GLU A 27 55.76 -8.32 -5.11
N PRO A 28 55.50 -8.67 -3.83
CA PRO A 28 54.19 -8.61 -3.22
C PRO A 28 53.50 -7.25 -3.32
N LYS A 29 52.21 -7.29 -3.70
CA LYS A 29 51.26 -6.18 -3.66
C LYS A 29 50.12 -6.52 -2.73
N LEU A 30 49.77 -5.61 -1.82
CA LEU A 30 48.66 -5.79 -0.89
C LEU A 30 47.42 -5.01 -1.30
N CYS A 31 46.27 -5.65 -1.23
CA CYS A 31 45.00 -4.93 -1.23
C CYS A 31 44.85 -4.19 0.11
N THR A 32 44.70 -2.86 0.06
CA THR A 32 44.51 -2.03 1.26
C THR A 32 43.15 -2.27 1.93
N ALA A 33 42.16 -2.80 1.21
CA ALA A 33 40.83 -3.07 1.75
C ALA A 33 40.74 -4.41 2.51
N CYS A 34 41.42 -5.47 2.04
CA CYS A 34 41.31 -6.80 2.63
C CYS A 34 42.64 -7.43 3.09
N GLY A 35 43.78 -6.75 2.88
CA GLY A 35 45.10 -7.23 3.30
C GLY A 35 45.69 -8.38 2.47
N THR A 36 44.95 -8.92 1.50
CA THR A 36 45.42 -10.04 0.66
C THR A 36 46.61 -9.62 -0.18
N CYS A 37 47.58 -10.53 -0.27
CA CYS A 37 48.81 -10.34 -1.02
C CYS A 37 48.74 -11.05 -2.39
N PHE A 38 49.29 -10.40 -3.41
CA PHE A 38 49.36 -10.92 -4.77
C PHE A 38 50.76 -10.72 -5.34
N CYS A 39 51.17 -11.58 -6.27
CA CYS A 39 52.33 -11.27 -7.11
C CYS A 39 52.04 -10.03 -7.94
N ARG A 40 53.03 -9.15 -8.12
CA ARG A 40 52.89 -7.94 -8.95
C ARG A 40 52.32 -8.25 -10.33
N ALA A 41 52.94 -9.18 -11.05
CA ALA A 41 52.53 -9.57 -12.40
C ALA A 41 51.10 -10.16 -12.43
N CYS A 42 50.72 -10.92 -11.40
CA CYS A 42 49.40 -11.53 -11.33
C CYS A 42 48.30 -10.48 -11.15
N VAL A 43 48.50 -9.52 -10.25
CA VAL A 43 47.51 -8.47 -9.99
C VAL A 43 47.49 -7.43 -11.11
N GLU A 44 48.63 -7.11 -11.73
CA GLU A 44 48.69 -6.24 -12.93
C GLU A 44 47.81 -6.81 -14.05
N LYS A 45 48.01 -8.08 -14.40
CA LYS A 45 47.22 -8.76 -15.44
C LYS A 45 45.72 -8.82 -15.12
N TRP A 46 45.36 -9.00 -13.85
CA TRP A 46 43.95 -8.97 -13.44
C TRP A 46 43.34 -7.57 -13.60
N LEU A 47 44.07 -6.54 -13.16
CA LEU A 47 43.60 -5.15 -13.18
C LEU A 47 43.49 -4.56 -14.60
N GLU A 48 44.16 -5.14 -15.60
CA GLU A 48 43.94 -4.82 -17.02
C GLU A 48 42.50 -5.11 -17.47
N GLN A 49 41.85 -6.11 -16.86
CA GLN A 49 40.50 -6.54 -17.22
C GLN A 49 39.43 -6.10 -16.22
N LYS A 50 39.80 -5.99 -14.94
CA LYS A 50 38.85 -5.75 -13.84
C LYS A 50 39.46 -4.80 -12.82
N SER A 51 38.85 -3.63 -12.63
CA SER A 51 39.29 -2.64 -11.64
C SER A 51 38.86 -2.98 -10.20
N SER A 52 39.04 -4.24 -9.78
CA SER A 52 38.61 -4.74 -8.47
C SER A 52 39.55 -5.79 -7.91
N CYS A 53 39.60 -5.90 -6.59
CA CYS A 53 40.39 -6.90 -5.88
C CYS A 53 39.93 -8.33 -6.26
N PRO A 54 40.84 -9.25 -6.64
CA PRO A 54 40.49 -10.63 -6.96
C PRO A 54 39.79 -11.39 -5.82
N LEU A 55 40.05 -11.04 -4.56
CA LEU A 55 39.45 -11.70 -3.40
C LEU A 55 38.17 -11.01 -2.91
N CYS A 56 38.27 -9.75 -2.48
CA CYS A 56 37.15 -9.04 -1.84
C CYS A 56 36.29 -8.21 -2.81
N ARG A 57 36.68 -8.12 -4.09
CA ARG A 57 36.02 -7.33 -5.14
C ARG A 57 35.93 -5.81 -4.87
N ALA A 58 36.57 -5.31 -3.83
CA ALA A 58 36.68 -3.87 -3.59
C ALA A 58 37.32 -3.17 -4.79
N PRO A 59 36.91 -1.94 -5.15
CA PRO A 59 37.53 -1.18 -6.24
C PRO A 59 39.01 -0.94 -5.96
N VAL A 60 39.87 -1.32 -6.90
CA VAL A 60 41.33 -1.21 -6.76
C VAL A 60 41.94 -0.81 -8.11
N VAL A 61 42.94 0.08 -8.04
CA VAL A 61 43.84 0.38 -9.15
C VAL A 61 45.27 0.11 -8.70
N LEU A 62 46.17 -0.19 -9.64
CA LEU A 62 47.52 -0.66 -9.34
C LEU A 62 48.32 0.30 -8.43
N GLN A 63 48.13 1.61 -8.63
CA GLN A 63 48.79 2.66 -7.86
C GLN A 63 48.35 2.71 -6.39
N ASN A 64 47.15 2.20 -6.08
CA ASN A 64 46.57 2.20 -4.74
C ASN A 64 46.83 0.90 -3.97
N LEU A 65 47.52 -0.06 -4.59
CA LEU A 65 47.98 -1.27 -3.89
C LEU A 65 49.15 -0.93 -2.97
N GLY A 66 49.07 -1.42 -1.74
CA GLY A 66 50.15 -1.31 -0.78
C GLY A 66 51.39 -2.03 -1.27
N SER A 67 52.57 -1.45 -1.03
CA SER A 67 53.84 -2.11 -1.26
C SER A 67 54.02 -3.24 -0.25
N GLY A 68 54.27 -4.46 -0.70
CA GLY A 68 54.54 -5.60 0.17
C GLY A 68 55.94 -5.66 0.77
N ARG A 69 56.61 -4.51 0.97
CA ARG A 69 58.00 -4.47 1.49
C ARG A 69 58.13 -5.21 2.82
N LEU A 70 57.15 -5.07 3.70
CA LEU A 70 57.14 -5.79 4.97
C LEU A 70 57.13 -7.31 4.76
N ILE A 71 56.36 -7.80 3.79
CA ILE A 71 56.31 -9.23 3.45
C ILE A 71 57.66 -9.68 2.89
N GLU A 72 58.29 -8.88 2.03
CA GLU A 72 59.64 -9.17 1.51
C GLU A 72 60.68 -9.21 2.63
N GLU A 73 60.68 -8.23 3.54
CA GLU A 73 61.61 -8.15 4.67
C GLU A 73 61.44 -9.32 5.64
N VAL A 74 60.19 -9.64 6.00
CA VAL A 74 59.85 -10.76 6.88
C VAL A 74 60.24 -12.09 6.20
N THR A 75 59.89 -12.27 4.93
CA THR A 75 60.24 -13.48 4.17
C THR A 75 61.76 -13.68 4.12
N GLN A 76 62.52 -12.62 3.81
CA GLN A 76 63.98 -12.70 3.79
C GLN A 76 64.56 -13.03 5.17
N LYS A 77 64.02 -12.43 6.23
CA LYS A 77 64.48 -12.68 7.60
C LYS A 77 64.18 -14.10 8.05
N ILE A 78 62.98 -14.62 7.72
CA ILE A 78 62.62 -16.02 7.97
C ILE A 78 63.53 -16.97 7.18
N LYS A 79 63.80 -16.71 5.88
CA LYS A 79 64.75 -17.53 5.09
C LYS A 79 66.13 -17.61 5.73
N ARG A 80 66.64 -16.49 6.27
CA ARG A 80 67.93 -16.45 6.98
C ARG A 80 67.90 -17.17 8.34
N LEU A 81 66.75 -17.23 8.99
CA LEU A 81 66.58 -17.95 10.26
C LEU A 81 66.38 -19.46 10.05
N LEU A 82 65.78 -19.85 8.92
CA LEU A 82 65.52 -21.24 8.56
C LEU A 82 66.68 -21.89 7.77
N SER A 83 67.64 -21.11 7.25
CA SER A 83 68.89 -21.69 6.75
C SER A 83 69.61 -22.36 7.92
N GLU A 84 69.91 -23.65 7.81
CA GLU A 84 70.59 -24.38 8.88
C GLU A 84 71.90 -23.66 9.23
N PRO A 85 72.08 -23.21 10.49
CA PRO A 85 73.38 -22.76 10.94
C PRO A 85 74.33 -23.96 10.83
N GLU A 86 75.55 -23.76 10.33
CA GLU A 86 76.58 -24.79 10.35
C GLU A 86 76.63 -25.37 11.76
N SER A 87 76.22 -26.63 11.93
CA SER A 87 76.08 -27.24 13.27
C SER A 87 77.41 -27.37 14.01
N ARG A 88 78.52 -27.13 13.30
CA ARG A 88 79.89 -27.24 13.78
C ARG A 88 80.71 -26.04 13.35
N CYS A 89 81.59 -25.57 14.22
CA CYS A 89 82.51 -24.47 13.95
C CYS A 89 83.54 -24.86 12.86
N THR A 90 83.76 -23.99 11.87
CA THR A 90 84.71 -24.21 10.77
C THR A 90 86.17 -24.28 11.20
N LYS A 91 86.57 -23.58 12.27
CA LYS A 91 87.96 -23.58 12.77
C LYS A 91 88.30 -24.80 13.63
N HIS A 92 87.39 -25.17 14.53
CA HIS A 92 87.65 -26.17 15.58
C HIS A 92 86.89 -27.47 15.37
N ASN A 93 85.96 -27.50 14.41
CA ASN A 93 85.10 -28.66 14.12
C ASN A 93 84.36 -29.17 15.37
N LEU A 94 83.96 -28.26 16.25
CA LEU A 94 83.20 -28.49 17.48
C LEU A 94 81.77 -28.00 17.32
N GLU A 95 80.83 -28.63 18.02
CA GLU A 95 79.43 -28.21 18.02
C GLU A 95 79.29 -26.78 18.55
N ILE A 96 78.44 -26.00 17.87
CA ILE A 96 78.08 -24.65 18.29
C ILE A 96 77.22 -24.73 19.54
N SER A 97 77.64 -24.09 20.62
CA SER A 97 76.91 -24.08 21.90
C SER A 97 76.75 -22.70 22.53
N TYR A 98 77.41 -21.68 21.98
CA TYR A 98 77.36 -20.31 22.47
C TYR A 98 76.97 -19.33 21.35
N TYR A 99 76.29 -18.25 21.73
CA TYR A 99 76.01 -17.08 20.93
C TYR A 99 76.84 -15.92 21.49
N ASP A 100 77.66 -15.30 20.65
CA ASP A 100 78.42 -14.09 20.96
C ASP A 100 77.53 -12.87 20.70
N GLU A 101 77.22 -12.13 21.76
CA GLU A 101 76.37 -10.93 21.68
C GLU A 101 77.08 -9.72 21.09
N THR A 102 78.41 -9.69 21.17
CA THR A 102 79.23 -8.59 20.69
C THR A 102 79.35 -8.65 19.16
N ASP A 103 79.56 -9.86 18.64
CA ASP A 103 79.71 -10.10 17.19
C ASP A 103 78.44 -10.61 16.50
N CYS A 104 77.35 -10.81 17.25
CA CYS A 104 76.10 -11.41 16.76
C CYS A 104 76.32 -12.72 15.99
N SER A 105 77.16 -13.61 16.51
CA SER A 105 77.58 -14.83 15.81
C SER A 105 77.52 -16.08 16.70
N PHE A 106 77.25 -17.23 16.08
CA PHE A 106 77.21 -18.52 16.74
C PHE A 106 78.63 -19.14 16.80
N VAL A 107 79.04 -19.62 17.97
CA VAL A 107 80.38 -20.14 18.21
C VAL A 107 80.42 -21.42 19.05
N CYS A 108 81.48 -22.20 18.86
CA CYS A 108 81.79 -23.37 19.70
C CYS A 108 82.46 -22.96 21.02
N PRO A 109 82.57 -23.88 22.02
CA PRO A 109 83.20 -23.58 23.31
C PRO A 109 84.64 -23.05 23.20
N GLU A 110 85.40 -23.55 22.23
CA GLU A 110 86.80 -23.18 22.05
C GLU A 110 86.95 -21.76 21.50
N CYS A 111 86.09 -21.37 20.55
CA CYS A 111 85.99 -19.99 20.09
C CYS A 111 85.58 -19.02 21.21
N ALA A 112 84.70 -19.44 22.11
CA ALA A 112 84.23 -18.58 23.20
C ALA A 112 85.29 -18.40 24.31
N LEU A 113 86.10 -19.43 24.58
CA LEU A 113 87.01 -19.44 25.75
C LEU A 113 88.48 -19.20 25.41
N LEU A 114 88.95 -19.69 24.26
CA LEU A 114 90.38 -19.73 23.92
C LEU A 114 90.77 -18.78 22.79
N CYS A 115 89.80 -18.15 22.11
CA CYS A 115 90.06 -17.27 20.98
C CYS A 115 90.51 -15.88 21.45
N PRO A 116 91.76 -15.44 21.15
CA PRO A 116 92.26 -14.14 21.60
C PRO A 116 91.48 -12.97 20.99
N GLU A 117 90.96 -13.16 19.77
CA GLU A 117 90.18 -12.16 19.04
C GLU A 117 88.85 -11.81 19.72
N ARG A 118 88.31 -12.69 20.59
CA ARG A 118 87.01 -12.51 21.25
C ARG A 118 87.16 -12.26 22.76
N ARG A 119 88.33 -11.78 23.18
CA ARG A 119 88.64 -11.55 24.59
C ARG A 119 87.79 -10.39 25.12
N GLY A 120 86.96 -10.68 26.13
CA GLY A 120 86.06 -9.70 26.73
C GLY A 120 84.69 -9.59 26.05
N HIS A 121 84.40 -10.43 25.04
CA HIS A 121 83.06 -10.54 24.48
C HIS A 121 82.09 -11.19 25.47
N VAL A 122 80.81 -10.89 25.30
CA VAL A 122 79.73 -11.46 26.11
C VAL A 122 79.12 -12.64 25.37
N PHE A 123 79.08 -13.80 26.03
CA PHE A 123 78.56 -15.04 25.45
C PHE A 123 77.35 -15.54 26.22
N ARG A 124 76.30 -15.95 25.50
CA ARG A 124 75.16 -16.70 26.03
C ARG A 124 75.13 -18.12 25.51
N LYS A 125 74.64 -19.07 26.32
CA LYS A 125 74.42 -20.44 25.84
C LYS A 125 73.23 -20.46 24.87
N VAL A 126 73.39 -21.12 23.72
CA VAL A 126 72.34 -21.22 22.69
C VAL A 126 71.05 -21.82 23.23
N GLY A 127 71.14 -22.84 24.10
CA GLY A 127 69.97 -23.45 24.72
C GLY A 127 69.16 -22.48 25.60
N GLN A 128 69.83 -21.58 26.33
CA GLN A 128 69.18 -20.55 27.15
C GLN A 128 68.58 -19.46 26.28
N LEU A 129 69.34 -18.96 25.30
CA LEU A 129 68.88 -17.97 24.32
C LEU A 129 67.61 -18.44 23.57
N LYS A 130 67.59 -19.70 23.10
CA LYS A 130 66.41 -20.28 22.44
C LYS A 130 65.20 -20.31 23.36
N ALA A 131 65.37 -20.65 24.64
CA ALA A 131 64.28 -20.70 25.61
C ALA A 131 63.74 -19.30 25.93
N GLU A 132 64.61 -18.31 26.08
CA GLU A 132 64.25 -16.90 26.29
C GLU A 132 63.49 -16.33 25.10
N LEU A 133 64.04 -16.46 23.89
CA LEU A 133 63.40 -15.99 22.66
C LEU A 133 62.04 -16.67 22.43
N ARG A 134 61.93 -17.98 22.70
CA ARG A 134 60.65 -18.69 22.61
C ARG A 134 59.62 -18.10 23.57
N LYS A 135 60.02 -17.78 24.80
CA LYS A 135 59.12 -17.18 25.79
C LYS A 135 58.68 -15.78 25.39
N GLU A 136 59.60 -14.97 24.83
CA GLU A 136 59.29 -13.63 24.34
C GLU A 136 58.30 -13.68 23.17
N ILE A 137 58.56 -14.53 22.16
CA ILE A 137 57.64 -14.75 21.04
C ILE A 137 56.26 -15.21 21.54
N GLN A 138 56.22 -16.16 22.48
CA GLN A 138 54.97 -16.68 23.04
C GLN A 138 54.17 -15.57 23.74
N SER A 139 54.84 -14.72 24.53
CA SER A 139 54.21 -13.55 25.17
C SER A 139 53.64 -12.58 24.14
N THR A 140 54.37 -12.30 23.06
CA THR A 140 53.88 -11.42 21.99
C THR A 140 52.69 -12.04 21.23
N LEU A 141 52.69 -13.35 21.00
CA LEU A 141 51.56 -14.04 20.37
C LEU A 141 50.30 -13.96 21.25
N GLU A 142 50.44 -14.17 22.56
CA GLU A 142 49.33 -14.04 23.51
C GLU A 142 48.77 -12.60 23.56
N GLU A 143 49.63 -11.59 23.47
CA GLU A 143 49.21 -10.20 23.35
C GLU A 143 48.43 -9.96 22.04
N ILE A 144 48.95 -10.44 20.90
CA ILE A 144 48.28 -10.31 19.60
C ILE A 144 46.91 -10.99 19.62
N ASP A 145 46.80 -12.19 20.18
CA ASP A 145 45.53 -12.91 20.31
C ASP A 145 44.52 -12.12 21.15
N PHE A 146 44.98 -11.51 22.25
CA PHE A 146 44.16 -10.62 23.07
C PHE A 146 43.65 -9.41 22.26
N TRP A 147 44.51 -8.76 21.47
CA TRP A 147 44.12 -7.66 20.60
C TRP A 147 43.12 -8.08 19.53
N ILE A 148 43.31 -9.26 18.91
CA ILE A 148 42.38 -9.81 17.92
C ILE A 148 40.98 -10.00 18.52
N GLU A 149 40.87 -10.58 19.71
CA GLU A 149 39.57 -10.75 20.38
C GLU A 149 38.92 -9.43 20.78
N SER A 150 39.72 -8.46 21.24
CA SER A 150 39.26 -7.10 21.51
C SER A 150 38.68 -6.43 20.26
N TRP A 151 39.40 -6.47 19.14
CA TRP A 151 38.95 -5.90 17.86
C TRP A 151 37.71 -6.61 17.31
N LYS A 152 37.63 -7.95 17.41
CA LYS A 152 36.41 -8.70 17.07
C LYS A 152 35.21 -8.21 17.88
N SER A 153 35.40 -7.92 19.17
CA SER A 153 34.34 -7.38 20.03
C SER A 153 33.87 -6.00 19.60
N GLN A 154 34.81 -5.11 19.25
CA GLN A 154 34.48 -3.78 18.74
C GLN A 154 33.72 -3.86 17.41
N LEU A 155 34.14 -4.74 16.50
CA LEU A 155 33.45 -4.99 15.23
C LEU A 155 32.02 -5.49 15.45
N ARG A 156 31.78 -6.38 16.42
CA ARG A 156 30.42 -6.79 16.81
C ARG A 156 29.58 -5.60 17.29
N GLY A 157 30.17 -4.71 18.09
CA GLY A 157 29.48 -3.51 18.57
C GLY A 157 29.11 -2.53 17.45
N ILE A 158 30.01 -2.31 16.49
CA ILE A 158 29.74 -1.50 15.30
C ILE A 158 28.62 -2.12 14.48
N ARG A 159 28.67 -3.43 14.23
CA ARG A 159 27.64 -4.15 13.48
C ARG A 159 26.27 -4.03 14.14
N GLN A 160 26.19 -4.24 15.45
CA GLN A 160 24.94 -4.11 16.19
C GLN A 160 24.36 -2.69 16.13
N LYS A 161 25.21 -1.66 16.20
CA LYS A 161 24.76 -0.27 16.03
C LYS A 161 24.22 -0.02 14.62
N SER A 162 24.91 -0.53 13.60
CA SER A 162 24.46 -0.45 12.20
C SER A 162 23.10 -1.12 12.01
N ASP A 163 22.94 -2.34 12.55
CA ASP A 163 21.68 -3.10 12.43
C ASP A 163 20.52 -2.37 13.12
N LYS A 164 20.76 -1.76 14.29
CA LYS A 164 19.75 -0.95 14.99
C LYS A 164 19.31 0.27 14.17
N VAL A 165 20.25 0.95 13.52
CA VAL A 165 19.92 2.10 12.65
C VAL A 165 19.07 1.64 11.46
N LEU A 166 19.41 0.51 10.84
CA LEU A 166 18.63 -0.05 9.74
C LEU A 166 17.22 -0.43 10.17
N ILE A 167 17.07 -1.16 11.29
CA ILE A 167 15.75 -1.55 11.83
C ILE A 167 14.90 -0.31 12.14
N ASN A 168 15.43 0.66 12.88
CA ASN A 168 14.69 1.88 13.20
C ASN A 168 14.29 2.68 11.95
N SER A 169 15.14 2.68 10.91
CA SER A 169 14.80 3.36 9.66
C SER A 169 13.70 2.63 8.90
N LEU A 170 13.73 1.29 8.88
CA LEU A 170 12.70 0.46 8.26
C LEU A 170 11.35 0.62 8.97
N ASP A 171 11.33 0.56 10.30
CA ASP A 171 10.12 0.78 11.10
C ASP A 171 9.52 2.18 10.84
N GLY A 172 10.36 3.20 10.70
CA GLY A 172 9.91 4.55 10.35
C GLY A 172 9.29 4.65 8.94
N ILE A 173 9.84 3.94 7.97
CA ILE A 173 9.27 3.85 6.62
C ILE A 173 7.93 3.10 6.64
N GLU A 174 7.83 2.02 7.40
CA GLU A 174 6.59 1.25 7.54
C GLU A 174 5.46 2.10 8.13
N GLN A 175 5.72 2.78 9.25
CA GLN A 175 4.75 3.67 9.89
C GLN A 175 4.30 4.81 8.97
N THR A 176 5.23 5.44 8.24
CA THR A 176 4.87 6.52 7.30
C THR A 176 4.06 6.01 6.12
N THR A 177 4.37 4.81 5.62
CA THR A 177 3.61 4.15 4.55
C THR A 177 2.19 3.81 5.01
N GLU A 178 2.03 3.32 6.24
CA GLU A 178 0.71 3.01 6.83
C GLU A 178 -0.15 4.27 6.97
N VAL A 179 0.42 5.37 7.51
CA VAL A 179 -0.30 6.64 7.64
C VAL A 179 -0.73 7.18 6.27
N ILE A 180 0.17 7.20 5.29
CA ILE A 180 -0.14 7.65 3.91
C ILE A 180 -1.22 6.76 3.28
N GLY A 181 -1.12 5.43 3.44
CA GLY A 181 -2.11 4.49 2.92
C GLY A 181 -3.50 4.71 3.52
N SER A 182 -3.58 4.97 4.82
CA SER A 182 -4.85 5.27 5.50
C SER A 182 -5.45 6.60 5.05
N GLN A 183 -4.63 7.62 4.76
CA GLN A 183 -5.09 8.91 4.27
C GLN A 183 -5.63 8.79 2.85
N ILE A 184 -4.89 8.15 1.94
CA ILE A 184 -5.32 7.92 0.56
C ILE A 184 -6.64 7.15 0.52
N SER A 185 -6.80 6.13 1.37
CA SER A 185 -8.03 5.34 1.43
C SER A 185 -9.24 6.20 1.84
N ARG A 186 -9.05 7.09 2.82
CA ARG A 186 -10.10 8.00 3.29
C ARG A 186 -10.48 9.02 2.23
N ASP A 187 -9.49 9.66 1.62
CA ASP A 187 -9.72 10.63 0.55
C ASP A 187 -10.43 9.97 -0.64
N HIS A 188 -10.03 8.74 -1.00
CA HIS A 188 -10.68 7.98 -2.06
C HIS A 188 -12.16 7.68 -1.76
N GLU A 189 -12.48 7.28 -0.52
CA GLU A 189 -13.86 7.02 -0.10
C GLU A 189 -14.72 8.29 -0.10
N GLU A 190 -14.16 9.42 0.36
CA GLU A 190 -14.80 10.73 0.34
C GLU A 190 -15.11 11.18 -1.10
N TYR A 191 -14.11 11.15 -1.99
CA TYR A 191 -14.31 11.51 -3.41
C TYR A 191 -15.30 10.58 -4.12
N THR A 192 -15.24 9.27 -3.85
CA THR A 192 -16.16 8.31 -4.46
C THR A 192 -17.60 8.59 -4.02
N THR A 193 -17.80 8.95 -2.76
CA THR A 193 -19.13 9.28 -2.22
C THR A 193 -19.67 10.58 -2.80
N SER A 194 -18.83 11.63 -2.90
CA SER A 194 -19.19 12.91 -3.54
C SER A 194 -19.57 12.71 -5.01
N LEU A 195 -18.74 12.02 -5.80
CA LEU A 195 -19.03 11.73 -7.21
C LEU A 195 -20.32 10.93 -7.40
N ARG A 196 -20.59 9.96 -6.52
CA ARG A 196 -21.85 9.19 -6.57
C ARG A 196 -23.06 10.07 -6.29
N THR A 197 -22.94 11.02 -5.37
CA THR A 197 -24.02 11.97 -5.04
C THR A 197 -24.26 12.91 -6.21
N GLN A 198 -23.21 13.41 -6.84
CA GLN A 198 -23.30 14.25 -8.03
C GLN A 198 -23.92 13.50 -9.23
N ASP A 199 -23.58 12.23 -9.43
CA ASP A 199 -24.21 11.38 -10.47
C ASP A 199 -25.70 11.18 -10.21
N GLN A 200 -26.09 10.96 -8.96
CA GLN A 200 -27.51 10.88 -8.56
C GLN A 200 -28.24 12.19 -8.86
N ASP A 201 -27.67 13.33 -8.47
CA ASP A 201 -28.27 14.64 -8.69
C ASP A 201 -28.43 14.95 -10.20
N LEU A 202 -27.45 14.59 -11.04
CA LEU A 202 -27.56 14.70 -12.50
C LEU A 202 -28.68 13.83 -13.07
N ASN A 203 -28.80 12.59 -12.59
CA ASN A 203 -29.88 11.69 -13.00
C ASN A 203 -31.27 12.25 -12.62
N TYR A 204 -31.40 12.86 -11.43
CA TYR A 204 -32.63 13.54 -11.02
C TYR A 204 -32.99 14.73 -11.92
N LEU A 205 -32.02 15.60 -12.21
CA LEU A 205 -32.21 16.74 -13.12
C LEU A 205 -32.64 16.29 -14.52
N ASN A 206 -32.01 15.25 -15.05
CA ASN A 206 -32.35 14.70 -16.36
C ASN A 206 -33.77 14.12 -16.39
N ALA A 207 -34.16 13.37 -15.35
CA ALA A 207 -35.52 12.84 -15.21
C ALA A 207 -36.56 13.97 -15.11
N TRP A 208 -36.27 15.02 -14.33
CA TRP A 208 -37.14 16.19 -14.20
C TRP A 208 -37.31 16.94 -15.54
N ALA A 209 -36.21 17.12 -16.29
CA ALA A 209 -36.25 17.82 -17.57
C ALA A 209 -37.04 17.03 -18.62
N THR A 210 -36.79 15.72 -18.71
CA THR A 210 -37.49 14.80 -19.60
C THR A 210 -38.99 14.82 -19.32
N ASN A 211 -39.38 14.77 -18.05
CA ASN A 211 -40.78 14.90 -17.68
C ASN A 211 -41.39 16.24 -18.10
N SER A 212 -40.75 17.36 -17.76
CA SER A 212 -41.30 18.69 -18.05
C SER A 212 -41.62 18.84 -19.54
N ILE A 213 -40.79 18.26 -20.41
CA ILE A 213 -41.03 18.18 -21.86
C ILE A 213 -42.26 17.31 -22.17
N SER A 214 -42.38 16.13 -21.56
CA SER A 214 -43.53 15.23 -21.75
C SER A 214 -44.86 15.87 -21.32
N MET A 215 -44.89 16.60 -20.20
CA MET A 215 -46.09 17.28 -19.72
C MET A 215 -46.53 18.39 -20.68
N ILE A 216 -45.57 19.20 -21.16
CA ILE A 216 -45.83 20.21 -22.18
C ILE A 216 -46.38 19.56 -23.46
N LYS A 217 -45.81 18.41 -23.87
CA LYS A 217 -46.27 17.68 -25.04
C LYS A 217 -47.71 17.19 -24.87
N TYR A 218 -48.05 16.63 -23.71
CA TYR A 218 -49.42 16.19 -23.41
C TYR A 218 -50.42 17.35 -23.39
N ASP A 219 -50.10 18.49 -22.77
CA ASP A 219 -50.97 19.68 -22.76
C ASP A 219 -51.24 20.20 -24.19
N VAL A 220 -50.24 20.11 -25.07
CA VAL A 220 -50.39 20.43 -26.50
C VAL A 220 -51.27 19.40 -27.20
N GLU A 221 -51.07 18.10 -26.96
CA GLU A 221 -51.83 17.03 -27.65
C GLU A 221 -53.29 16.95 -27.19
N SER A 222 -53.54 17.06 -25.88
CA SER A 222 -54.88 16.99 -25.27
C SER A 222 -55.72 18.25 -25.48
N GLY A 223 -55.09 19.42 -25.58
CA GLY A 223 -55.78 20.67 -25.93
C GLY A 223 -56.21 20.76 -27.39
N VAL A 224 -55.69 19.91 -28.27
CA VAL A 224 -55.94 19.93 -29.72
C VAL A 224 -57.07 18.96 -30.12
N GLU A 225 -57.99 18.63 -29.21
CA GLU A 225 -59.26 18.00 -29.61
C GLU A 225 -60.12 18.99 -30.39
N VAL A 226 -60.04 18.90 -31.72
CA VAL A 226 -60.86 19.70 -32.65
C VAL A 226 -62.24 19.07 -32.74
N ASP A 227 -63.23 19.68 -32.10
CA ASP A 227 -64.63 19.34 -32.35
C ASP A 227 -65.02 19.84 -33.75
N LEU A 228 -65.34 18.90 -34.65
CA LEU A 228 -65.63 19.10 -36.08
C LEU A 228 -66.86 20.00 -36.34
N GLY A 229 -67.60 20.39 -35.31
CA GLY A 229 -68.72 21.36 -35.37
C GLY A 229 -68.37 22.81 -34.99
N SER A 230 -67.15 23.10 -34.54
CA SER A 230 -66.72 24.41 -34.03
C SER A 230 -66.41 25.42 -35.14
N SER A 231 -66.65 26.72 -34.93
CA SER A 231 -66.26 27.75 -35.91
C SER A 231 -64.73 27.99 -35.90
N GLU A 232 -64.16 28.44 -37.02
CA GLU A 232 -62.71 28.72 -37.13
C GLU A 232 -62.23 29.75 -36.08
N ALA A 233 -63.11 30.69 -35.69
CA ALA A 233 -62.79 31.70 -34.69
C ALA A 233 -62.62 31.07 -33.28
N ASP A 234 -63.52 30.15 -32.90
CA ASP A 234 -63.49 29.47 -31.60
C ASP A 234 -62.27 28.54 -31.50
N ILE A 235 -61.92 27.86 -32.60
CA ILE A 235 -60.73 27.01 -32.68
C ILE A 235 -59.46 27.85 -32.50
N ARG A 236 -59.37 29.03 -33.14
CA ARG A 236 -58.22 29.92 -33.01
C ARG A 236 -58.08 30.51 -31.61
N GLU A 237 -59.19 30.83 -30.95
CA GLU A 237 -59.20 31.36 -29.59
C GLU A 237 -58.75 30.30 -28.58
N ASN A 238 -59.28 29.08 -28.68
CA ASN A 238 -58.83 27.94 -27.86
C ASN A 238 -57.35 27.62 -28.09
N LEU A 239 -56.88 27.59 -29.34
CA LEU A 239 -55.46 27.38 -29.66
C LEU A 239 -54.57 28.47 -29.06
N ALA A 240 -55.00 29.74 -29.11
CA ALA A 240 -54.25 30.84 -28.52
C ALA A 240 -54.16 30.71 -26.99
N GLU A 241 -55.24 30.29 -26.33
CA GLU A 241 -55.26 30.06 -24.88
C GLU A 241 -54.30 28.91 -24.49
N ILE A 242 -54.37 27.77 -25.18
CA ILE A 242 -53.50 26.61 -24.96
C ILE A 242 -52.03 26.98 -25.18
N LEU A 243 -51.72 27.64 -26.30
CA LEU A 243 -50.36 28.10 -26.58
C LEU A 243 -49.85 29.08 -25.53
N SER A 244 -50.73 29.89 -24.92
CA SER A 244 -50.35 30.79 -23.83
C SER A 244 -49.98 30.01 -22.56
N LYS A 245 -50.77 29.00 -22.19
CA LYS A 245 -50.52 28.13 -21.03
C LYS A 245 -49.23 27.35 -21.21
N VAL A 246 -49.04 26.74 -22.37
CA VAL A 246 -47.82 26.01 -22.74
C VAL A 246 -46.57 26.90 -22.66
N LYS A 247 -46.63 28.12 -23.20
CA LYS A 247 -45.51 29.07 -23.13
C LYS A 247 -45.22 29.52 -21.69
N ALA A 248 -46.25 29.73 -20.88
CA ALA A 248 -46.08 30.09 -19.47
C ALA A 248 -45.44 28.95 -18.67
N THR A 249 -45.91 27.72 -18.85
CA THR A 249 -45.34 26.51 -18.22
C THR A 249 -43.90 26.26 -18.67
N ALA A 250 -43.63 26.37 -19.98
CA ALA A 250 -42.28 26.24 -20.51
C ALA A 250 -41.33 27.28 -19.89
N LYS A 251 -41.75 28.56 -19.84
CA LYS A 251 -40.95 29.64 -19.25
C LYS A 251 -40.67 29.39 -17.75
N ALA A 252 -41.70 29.04 -16.98
CA ALA A 252 -41.54 28.75 -15.56
C ALA A 252 -40.58 27.56 -15.31
N ASN A 253 -40.64 26.53 -16.14
CA ASN A 253 -39.73 25.38 -16.06
C ASN A 253 -38.28 25.77 -16.43
N THR A 254 -38.06 26.59 -17.46
CA THR A 254 -36.72 27.06 -17.83
C THR A 254 -36.10 27.92 -16.73
N GLU A 255 -36.89 28.80 -16.12
CA GLU A 255 -36.44 29.64 -14.99
C GLU A 255 -36.15 28.78 -13.74
N THR A 256 -36.96 27.75 -13.49
CA THR A 256 -36.72 26.79 -12.40
C THR A 256 -35.41 26.03 -12.62
N LEU A 257 -35.16 25.51 -13.84
CA LEU A 257 -33.89 24.86 -14.21
C LEU A 257 -32.68 25.75 -14.00
N ALA A 258 -32.75 26.98 -14.52
CA ALA A 258 -31.65 27.94 -14.40
C ALA A 258 -31.36 28.23 -12.92
N THR A 259 -32.41 28.41 -12.12
CA THR A 259 -32.27 28.64 -10.67
C THR A 259 -31.70 27.41 -9.96
N SER A 260 -32.18 26.20 -10.27
CA SER A 260 -31.68 24.95 -9.71
C SER A 260 -30.21 24.68 -10.07
N PHE A 261 -29.79 25.09 -11.27
CA PHE A 261 -28.39 25.00 -11.70
C PHE A 261 -27.51 26.03 -10.98
N ASP A 262 -27.98 27.27 -10.84
CA ASP A 262 -27.25 28.35 -10.18
C ASP A 262 -27.18 28.19 -8.65
N THR A 263 -28.14 27.48 -8.04
CA THR A 263 -28.21 27.24 -6.58
C THR A 263 -27.82 25.82 -6.16
N TYR A 264 -27.34 25.00 -7.09
CA TYR A 264 -26.96 23.63 -6.84
C TYR A 264 -25.95 23.50 -5.68
N GLN A 265 -26.33 22.74 -4.66
CA GLN A 265 -25.46 22.21 -3.62
C GLN A 265 -25.63 20.69 -3.58
N GLU A 266 -24.54 19.95 -3.30
CA GLU A 266 -24.59 18.49 -3.19
C GLU A 266 -25.72 18.04 -2.25
N GLY A 267 -26.60 17.15 -2.72
CA GLY A 267 -27.69 16.57 -1.92
C GLY A 267 -28.98 17.41 -1.84
N MET A 268 -29.12 18.47 -2.63
CA MET A 268 -30.28 19.37 -2.63
C MET A 268 -31.60 18.72 -3.09
N PHE A 269 -31.55 17.65 -3.89
CA PHE A 269 -32.74 17.01 -4.46
C PHE A 269 -33.46 16.00 -3.54
N GLN A 270 -33.17 16.00 -2.23
CA GLN A 270 -33.71 15.04 -1.25
C GLN A 270 -35.11 15.38 -0.69
N SER A 271 -35.80 16.41 -1.18
CA SER A 271 -37.12 16.79 -0.65
C SER A 271 -38.28 16.04 -1.32
N PHE A 272 -39.19 15.48 -0.52
CA PHE A 272 -40.40 14.81 -1.04
C PHE A 272 -41.31 15.81 -1.75
N VAL A 273 -41.68 15.52 -2.99
CA VAL A 273 -42.82 16.19 -3.64
C VAL A 273 -44.10 15.67 -3.00
N SER A 274 -44.89 16.56 -2.40
CA SER A 274 -46.09 16.20 -1.63
C SER A 274 -47.35 16.92 -2.13
N LYS A 275 -48.52 16.29 -1.94
CA LYS A 275 -49.84 16.86 -2.20
C LYS A 275 -50.84 16.27 -1.21
N THR A 276 -51.71 17.12 -0.69
CA THR A 276 -52.78 16.72 0.23
C THR A 276 -54.10 16.60 -0.54
N PHE A 277 -54.84 15.52 -0.29
CA PHE A 277 -56.11 15.24 -0.92
C PHE A 277 -57.23 15.13 0.11
N THR A 278 -58.44 15.48 -0.28
CA THR A 278 -59.65 15.23 0.51
C THR A 278 -60.53 14.25 -0.25
N MET A 279 -60.76 13.07 0.32
CA MET A 279 -61.57 12.01 -0.29
C MET A 279 -62.87 11.86 0.51
N ARG A 280 -63.99 11.77 -0.19
CA ARG A 280 -65.31 11.50 0.42
C ARG A 280 -65.67 10.05 0.14
N LEU A 281 -66.00 9.30 1.19
CA LEU A 281 -66.42 7.91 1.07
C LEU A 281 -67.92 7.86 0.84
N ASP A 282 -68.35 7.22 -0.25
CA ASP A 282 -69.76 7.04 -0.55
C ASP A 282 -70.37 5.93 0.31
N SER A 283 -71.38 6.29 1.11
CA SER A 283 -72.14 5.40 1.98
C SER A 283 -73.26 4.63 1.26
N SER A 284 -73.55 4.94 0.00
CA SER A 284 -74.58 4.26 -0.79
C SER A 284 -73.98 3.09 -1.57
N SER A 285 -74.24 1.86 -1.14
CA SER A 285 -73.89 0.62 -1.87
C SER A 285 -74.47 -0.62 -1.19
N PRO A 286 -74.68 -1.72 -1.96
CA PRO A 286 -74.98 -3.01 -1.37
C PRO A 286 -73.89 -3.46 -0.40
N ASP A 287 -74.36 -4.09 0.68
CA ASP A 287 -73.60 -4.58 1.82
C ASP A 287 -72.54 -5.65 1.42
N GLY A 288 -71.35 -5.60 2.03
CA GLY A 288 -70.32 -6.63 1.88
C GLY A 288 -69.43 -6.62 0.63
N MET A 289 -69.51 -5.62 -0.26
CA MET A 289 -68.61 -5.47 -1.43
C MET A 289 -67.44 -4.51 -1.15
N GLU A 290 -66.22 -4.90 -1.56
CA GLU A 290 -65.04 -4.03 -1.52
C GLU A 290 -65.19 -2.86 -2.49
N LYS A 291 -65.13 -1.63 -1.98
CA LYS A 291 -65.09 -0.42 -2.81
C LYS A 291 -63.65 0.09 -2.93
N SER A 292 -63.33 0.65 -4.10
CA SER A 292 -62.07 1.35 -4.32
C SER A 292 -62.30 2.76 -4.87
N ILE A 293 -61.63 3.75 -4.29
CA ILE A 293 -61.62 5.13 -4.76
C ILE A 293 -60.17 5.54 -5.02
N LEU A 294 -59.94 6.24 -6.13
CA LEU A 294 -58.66 6.85 -6.46
C LEU A 294 -58.69 8.35 -6.11
N SER A 295 -57.58 8.86 -5.58
CA SER A 295 -57.39 10.30 -5.42
C SER A 295 -57.30 11.00 -6.78
N GLU A 296 -57.40 12.33 -6.73
CA GLU A 296 -56.88 13.19 -7.78
C GLU A 296 -55.41 12.83 -8.10
N PRO A 297 -54.97 12.98 -9.35
CA PRO A 297 -53.59 12.67 -9.72
C PRO A 297 -52.60 13.62 -9.05
N LEU A 298 -51.48 13.07 -8.60
CA LEU A 298 -50.24 13.76 -8.30
C LEU A 298 -49.27 13.47 -9.45
N MET A 299 -49.06 14.48 -10.29
CA MET A 299 -48.04 14.41 -11.33
C MET A 299 -46.68 14.71 -10.73
N VAL A 300 -45.81 13.70 -10.68
CA VAL A 300 -44.39 13.90 -10.31
C VAL A 300 -43.54 13.26 -11.37
N PHE A 301 -42.66 14.02 -12.02
CA PHE A 301 -41.75 13.48 -13.04
C PHE A 301 -42.46 12.68 -14.16
N GLY A 302 -43.70 13.02 -14.49
CA GLY A 302 -44.41 12.47 -15.68
C GLY A 302 -45.08 11.15 -15.41
N LEU A 303 -45.02 10.80 -14.13
CA LEU A 303 -45.63 9.67 -13.49
C LEU A 303 -46.89 10.19 -12.83
N GLU A 304 -48.01 9.61 -13.22
CA GLU A 304 -49.28 9.87 -12.58
C GLU A 304 -49.36 8.98 -11.33
N TRP A 305 -49.21 9.60 -10.17
CA TRP A 305 -49.37 8.93 -8.90
C TRP A 305 -50.77 9.16 -8.36
N ARG A 306 -51.43 8.09 -7.91
CA ARG A 306 -52.74 8.16 -7.26
C ARG A 306 -52.74 7.36 -5.98
N LEU A 307 -53.37 7.89 -4.93
CA LEU A 307 -53.70 7.11 -3.75
C LEU A 307 -54.97 6.31 -4.03
N ARG A 308 -54.88 4.99 -3.95
CA ARG A 308 -56.01 4.07 -4.00
C ARG A 308 -56.41 3.70 -2.58
N ILE A 309 -57.63 4.09 -2.19
CA ILE A 309 -58.24 3.70 -0.93
C ILE A 309 -59.23 2.57 -1.21
N ARG A 310 -59.09 1.44 -0.51
CA ARG A 310 -60.03 0.33 -0.53
C ARG A 310 -60.79 0.29 0.79
N TYR A 311 -62.09 0.07 0.82
CA TYR A 311 -62.88 0.05 2.06
C TYR A 311 -64.14 -0.83 1.95
N TYR A 312 -64.66 -1.26 3.11
CA TYR A 312 -65.86 -2.11 3.23
C TYR A 312 -66.91 -1.44 4.11
N LEU A 313 -68.17 -1.44 3.68
CA LEU A 313 -69.32 -1.04 4.51
C LEU A 313 -69.91 -2.31 5.16
N SER A 314 -70.13 -2.30 6.48
CA SER A 314 -70.90 -3.35 7.19
C SER A 314 -72.17 -2.76 7.79
N ASP A 315 -73.31 -3.41 7.57
CA ASP A 315 -74.61 -2.99 8.13
C ASP A 315 -74.79 -3.26 9.64
N ASP A 316 -73.86 -3.97 10.28
CA ASP A 316 -73.89 -4.14 11.74
C ASP A 316 -73.58 -2.80 12.40
N GLY A 317 -74.61 -2.14 12.94
CA GLY A 317 -74.58 -0.86 13.67
C GLY A 317 -73.72 -0.81 14.94
N SER A 318 -72.62 -1.58 14.96
CA SER A 318 -71.49 -1.40 15.85
C SER A 318 -70.56 -0.33 15.28
N ASP A 319 -70.17 0.61 16.13
CA ASP A 319 -69.31 1.77 15.87
C ASP A 319 -67.84 1.38 15.58
N SER A 320 -67.59 0.24 14.92
CA SER A 320 -66.27 -0.37 14.79
C SER A 320 -65.71 -0.25 13.38
N LYS A 321 -65.06 0.89 13.14
CA LYS A 321 -63.96 1.14 12.18
C LYS A 321 -64.07 0.40 10.83
N LEU A 322 -64.54 1.12 9.81
CA LEU A 322 -64.34 0.77 8.39
C LEU A 322 -62.91 0.23 8.18
N PRO A 323 -62.70 -1.06 7.86
CA PRO A 323 -61.40 -1.55 7.45
C PRO A 323 -61.10 -0.92 6.09
N PHE A 324 -60.05 -0.10 6.01
CA PHE A 324 -59.61 0.51 4.76
C PHE A 324 -58.13 0.23 4.49
N GLY A 325 -57.78 0.03 3.22
CA GLY A 325 -56.40 -0.10 2.77
C GLY A 325 -55.99 1.09 1.92
N VAL A 326 -54.72 1.51 2.03
CA VAL A 326 -54.18 2.70 1.37
C VAL A 326 -52.97 2.30 0.56
N PHE A 327 -53.04 2.51 -0.75
CA PHE A 327 -52.02 2.10 -1.70
C PHE A 327 -51.61 3.27 -2.58
N LEU A 328 -50.31 3.57 -2.64
CA LEU A 328 -49.78 4.44 -3.66
C LEU A 328 -49.73 3.66 -4.97
N THR A 329 -50.30 4.22 -6.02
CA THR A 329 -50.42 3.60 -7.34
C THR A 329 -49.74 4.48 -8.38
N LEU A 330 -48.93 3.86 -9.24
CA LEU A 330 -48.43 4.49 -10.46
C LEU A 330 -49.43 4.18 -11.59
N SER A 331 -50.43 5.04 -11.80
CA SER A 331 -51.55 4.77 -12.73
C SER A 331 -51.12 4.87 -14.19
N GLU A 332 -50.46 5.98 -14.54
CA GLU A 332 -49.94 6.23 -15.89
C GLU A 332 -48.50 6.72 -15.83
N SER A 333 -47.78 6.53 -16.93
CA SER A 333 -46.45 7.08 -17.13
C SER A 333 -46.34 7.57 -18.57
N THR A 334 -45.84 8.79 -18.72
CA THR A 334 -45.48 9.39 -20.02
C THR A 334 -44.07 8.99 -20.47
N VAL A 335 -43.37 8.21 -19.66
CA VAL A 335 -42.03 7.67 -19.89
C VAL A 335 -42.11 6.15 -19.86
N ASP A 336 -41.47 5.47 -20.82
CA ASP A 336 -41.28 4.02 -20.75
C ASP A 336 -40.34 3.72 -19.57
N LEU A 337 -40.95 3.47 -18.41
CA LEU A 337 -40.24 3.12 -17.20
C LEU A 337 -40.03 1.61 -17.17
N GLU A 338 -38.76 1.19 -17.21
CA GLU A 338 -38.37 -0.07 -16.60
C GLU A 338 -38.65 -0.01 -15.08
N GLU A 339 -38.53 -1.13 -14.37
CA GLU A 339 -38.84 -1.20 -12.94
C GLU A 339 -37.87 -0.31 -12.12
N VAL A 340 -38.34 0.85 -11.65
CA VAL A 340 -37.54 1.84 -10.90
C VAL A 340 -37.96 1.87 -9.42
N GLN A 341 -36.97 2.00 -8.53
CA GLN A 341 -37.17 2.09 -7.09
C GLN A 341 -37.44 3.55 -6.66
N PHE A 342 -38.51 3.76 -5.89
CA PHE A 342 -38.90 5.05 -5.33
C PHE A 342 -39.02 4.98 -3.81
N GLU A 343 -38.61 6.05 -3.12
CA GLU A 343 -38.97 6.29 -1.72
C GLU A 343 -40.23 7.16 -1.66
N TYR A 344 -41.21 6.77 -0.85
CA TYR A 344 -42.47 7.48 -0.72
C TYR A 344 -42.98 7.48 0.72
N SER A 345 -43.79 8.49 1.05
CA SER A 345 -44.42 8.64 2.35
C SER A 345 -45.89 9.01 2.16
N VAL A 346 -46.77 8.35 2.90
CA VAL A 346 -48.22 8.63 2.90
C VAL A 346 -48.65 8.96 4.32
N GLU A 347 -49.44 10.01 4.49
CA GLU A 347 -50.00 10.43 5.76
C GLU A 347 -51.52 10.61 5.60
N LEU A 348 -52.29 9.90 6.44
CA LEU A 348 -53.72 10.12 6.57
C LEU A 348 -54.00 11.07 7.73
N LEU A 349 -54.78 12.10 7.43
CA LEU A 349 -55.20 13.13 8.36
C LEU A 349 -56.72 13.10 8.52
N GLY A 350 -57.22 12.79 9.73
CA GLY A 350 -58.65 12.83 10.07
C GLY A 350 -59.36 11.47 10.17
N ALA A 351 -60.31 11.39 11.11
CA ALA A 351 -61.10 10.22 11.53
C ALA A 351 -61.90 9.56 10.38
N PRO A 352 -62.21 8.24 10.45
CA PRO A 352 -62.64 7.51 11.65
C PRO A 352 -61.55 6.71 12.38
N VAL A 353 -60.32 6.68 11.86
CA VAL A 353 -59.20 5.96 12.47
C VAL A 353 -58.05 6.96 12.62
N HIS A 354 -57.39 7.01 13.78
CA HIS A 354 -56.34 7.98 14.13
C HIS A 354 -55.35 8.27 12.98
N ASN A 355 -54.78 9.49 12.98
CA ASN A 355 -53.73 9.86 12.02
C ASN A 355 -52.68 8.75 11.94
N PHE A 356 -52.42 8.29 10.72
CA PHE A 356 -51.51 7.20 10.43
C PHE A 356 -50.62 7.62 9.28
N SER A 357 -49.32 7.39 9.42
CA SER A 357 -48.36 7.61 8.36
C SER A 357 -47.45 6.41 8.19
N PHE A 358 -47.01 6.19 6.96
CA PHE A 358 -45.98 5.21 6.66
C PHE A 358 -45.06 5.73 5.56
N ARG A 359 -43.80 5.32 5.66
CA ARG A 359 -42.75 5.59 4.69
C ARG A 359 -42.17 4.27 4.21
N ASN A 360 -41.90 4.16 2.92
CA ASN A 360 -41.37 2.95 2.33
C ASN A 360 -40.53 3.22 1.08
N THR A 361 -39.77 2.21 0.67
CA THR A 361 -39.06 2.19 -0.59
C THR A 361 -39.53 0.99 -1.41
N ALA A 362 -40.13 1.21 -2.58
CA ALA A 362 -40.70 0.15 -3.41
C ALA A 362 -40.36 0.36 -4.89
N ARG A 363 -40.41 -0.73 -5.66
CA ARG A 363 -40.18 -0.71 -7.10
C ARG A 363 -41.52 -0.65 -7.84
N PHE A 364 -41.67 0.29 -8.77
CA PHE A 364 -42.91 0.51 -9.51
C PHE A 364 -42.72 0.28 -11.01
N ARG A 365 -43.68 -0.41 -11.62
CA ARG A 365 -43.98 -0.36 -13.07
C ARG A 365 -45.32 0.32 -13.29
N ARG A 366 -45.63 0.66 -14.55
CA ARG A 366 -46.94 1.23 -14.91
C ARG A 366 -48.07 0.28 -14.47
N GLY A 367 -49.00 0.83 -13.69
CA GLY A 367 -50.15 0.14 -13.12
C GLY A 367 -49.91 -0.48 -11.73
N ASP A 368 -48.69 -0.46 -11.21
CA ASP A 368 -48.37 -1.10 -9.93
C ASP A 368 -48.83 -0.27 -8.73
N SER A 369 -49.12 -0.96 -7.63
CA SER A 369 -49.61 -0.37 -6.39
C SER A 369 -48.98 -0.99 -5.17
N TRP A 370 -48.49 -0.15 -4.26
CA TRP A 370 -47.87 -0.56 -3.00
C TRP A 370 -48.48 0.19 -1.82
N GLY A 371 -48.76 -0.53 -0.74
CA GLY A 371 -49.51 0.05 0.36
C GLY A 371 -49.67 -0.85 1.57
N VAL A 372 -50.53 -0.40 2.48
CA VAL A 372 -50.82 -1.05 3.75
C VAL A 372 -52.33 -1.18 3.90
N ASP A 373 -52.77 -2.33 4.42
CA ASP A 373 -54.14 -2.55 4.83
C ASP A 373 -54.30 -2.18 6.32
N ALA A 374 -55.13 -1.17 6.64
CA ALA A 374 -55.29 -0.71 8.02
C ALA A 374 -56.03 -1.73 8.90
N ALA A 375 -56.70 -2.73 8.30
CA ALA A 375 -57.33 -3.84 9.03
C ALA A 375 -56.33 -4.89 9.53
N ARG A 376 -55.15 -4.96 8.92
CA ARG A 376 -54.05 -5.89 9.26
C ARG A 376 -52.80 -5.08 9.51
N THR A 377 -52.74 -4.43 10.67
CA THR A 377 -51.58 -3.66 11.11
C THR A 377 -50.32 -4.52 10.91
N VAL A 378 -49.43 -4.06 10.03
CA VAL A 378 -48.08 -4.61 9.72
C VAL A 378 -47.99 -5.73 8.66
N SER A 379 -48.64 -5.58 7.49
CA SER A 379 -48.18 -6.33 6.30
C SER A 379 -48.32 -5.52 5.00
N MET A 380 -47.21 -5.38 4.27
CA MET A 380 -47.10 -4.70 2.97
C MET A 380 -47.30 -5.71 1.84
N TYR A 381 -48.13 -5.39 0.85
CA TYR A 381 -48.41 -6.27 -0.28
C TYR A 381 -48.30 -5.53 -1.62
N SER A 382 -47.78 -6.23 -2.63
CA SER A 382 -48.00 -5.90 -4.04
C SER A 382 -49.39 -6.39 -4.44
N CYS A 383 -50.18 -5.58 -5.15
CA CYS A 383 -51.41 -6.05 -5.76
C CYS A 383 -51.06 -6.63 -7.13
N ASP A 384 -50.91 -7.95 -7.22
CA ASP A 384 -50.75 -8.62 -8.52
C ASP A 384 -52.02 -8.42 -9.35
N LYS A 385 -51.81 -8.00 -10.61
CA LYS A 385 -52.84 -7.68 -11.60
C LYS A 385 -53.76 -8.89 -11.82
N LEU A 386 -55.08 -8.66 -11.70
CA LEU A 386 -56.10 -9.45 -12.39
C LEU A 386 -56.07 -9.11 -13.89
#